data_AF-A0A409XGW1-F1
#
_entry.id   AF-A0A409XGW1-F1
#
_cell.length_a   1.000
_cell.length_b   1.000
_cell.length_c   1.000
_cell.angle_alpha   90.00
_cell.angle_beta   90.00
_cell.angle_gamma   90.00
#
_symmetry.space_group_name_H-M   'P 1'
#
loop_
_entity.id
_entity.type
_entity.pdbx_description
1 polymer ?
#
loop_
_entity_poly.entity_id
_entity_poly.type
_entity_poly.pdbx_seq_one_letter_code
_entity_poly.pdbx_strand_id
1 'polypeptide(L)'
;MRRAQSVRNNARPSLALAADDLGVLREGDESNEDVLRRQLLEKDRECDRLQMTITALQTQLAQRPPIEEVQRLQKEYKNLDLILQGTQRENEKCMADIERAKAREKMLERELTRLAGDNWQANLEIPASSAMSLRSSSGVSGGLNMLHQRSNTISSPISFSIARNHSPTPSLKSNAIPPRSSESPAPSSSSAIQQQDREQREAQRQAALAQIEQVRMLILGMDQKLDVREDKLTKMLERAEEEGRRYETKVAEARTAGVGLEAGS
;
A
#
# COMPACT_ATOMS: atom_id res chain seq x y z
N MET A 1 -4.81 -27.59 -15.40
CA MET A 1 -6.14 -27.72 -16.02
C MET A 1 -6.62 -29.16 -15.87
N ARG A 2 -7.60 -29.42 -14.99
CA ARG A 2 -8.24 -30.75 -14.88
C ARG A 2 -9.64 -30.65 -15.49
N ARG A 3 -9.88 -31.43 -16.54
CA ARG A 3 -11.15 -31.51 -17.29
C ARG A 3 -12.08 -32.45 -16.51
N ALA A 4 -13.09 -31.91 -15.84
CA ALA A 4 -14.10 -32.73 -15.17
C ALA A 4 -15.01 -33.36 -16.23
N GLN A 5 -15.06 -34.69 -16.29
CA GLN A 5 -16.00 -35.43 -17.11
C GLN A 5 -17.34 -35.48 -16.39
N SER A 6 -18.37 -34.83 -16.95
CA SER A 6 -19.75 -34.93 -16.49
C SER A 6 -20.39 -36.16 -17.14
N VAL A 7 -20.53 -37.23 -16.36
CA VAL A 7 -21.30 -38.42 -16.75
C VAL A 7 -22.78 -38.08 -16.64
N ARG A 8 -23.42 -37.76 -17.76
CA ARG A 8 -24.88 -37.57 -17.85
C ARG A 8 -25.56 -38.93 -18.01
N ASN A 9 -25.93 -39.53 -16.88
CA ASN A 9 -26.91 -40.61 -16.85
C ASN A 9 -28.31 -40.02 -17.04
N ASN A 10 -28.75 -39.88 -18.30
CA ASN A 10 -30.16 -39.66 -18.59
C ASN A 10 -30.89 -40.99 -18.40
N ALA A 11 -31.40 -41.25 -17.20
CA ALA A 11 -32.37 -42.31 -16.97
C ALA A 11 -33.61 -42.00 -17.82
N ARG A 12 -33.80 -42.80 -18.88
CA ARG A 12 -34.99 -42.78 -19.73
C ARG A 12 -36.21 -43.07 -18.85
N PRO A 13 -37.20 -42.18 -18.70
CA PRO A 13 -38.44 -42.53 -18.02
C PRO A 13 -39.19 -43.49 -18.94
N SER A 14 -39.10 -44.79 -18.63
CA SER A 14 -39.93 -45.81 -19.26
C SER A 14 -41.38 -45.51 -18.90
N LEU A 15 -42.12 -44.97 -19.87
CA LEU A 15 -43.57 -44.79 -19.81
C LEU A 15 -44.19 -46.19 -19.95
N ALA A 16 -44.17 -46.95 -18.85
CA ALA A 16 -44.89 -48.21 -18.75
C ALA A 16 -46.38 -47.89 -18.63
N LEU A 17 -47.05 -47.81 -19.78
CA LEU A 17 -48.49 -48.02 -19.90
C LEU A 17 -48.78 -49.45 -19.44
N ALA A 18 -49.06 -49.60 -18.15
CA ALA A 18 -49.63 -50.81 -17.60
C ALA A 18 -51.03 -50.98 -18.20
N ALA A 19 -51.14 -51.85 -19.20
CA ALA A 19 -52.39 -52.44 -19.62
C ALA A 19 -52.83 -53.40 -18.51
N ASP A 20 -53.75 -52.93 -17.65
CA ASP A 20 -54.45 -53.78 -16.70
C ASP A 20 -55.80 -54.16 -17.32
N ASP A 21 -55.84 -55.38 -17.81
CA ASP A 21 -56.94 -55.99 -18.53
C ASP A 21 -57.79 -56.73 -17.50
N LEU A 22 -58.74 -56.04 -16.86
CA LEU A 22 -60.01 -56.54 -16.30
C LEU A 22 -60.61 -55.59 -15.24
N GLY A 23 -61.55 -54.75 -15.70
CA GLY A 23 -62.82 -54.58 -15.00
C GLY A 23 -62.87 -53.66 -13.78
N VAL A 24 -62.76 -52.35 -13.99
CA VAL A 24 -63.69 -51.34 -13.45
C VAL A 24 -63.67 -50.17 -14.42
N LEU A 25 -64.76 -49.93 -15.15
CA LEU A 25 -64.97 -48.68 -15.91
C LEU A 25 -65.04 -47.52 -14.91
N ARG A 26 -63.88 -46.98 -14.52
CA ARG A 26 -63.83 -45.65 -13.92
C ARG A 26 -64.13 -44.67 -15.04
N GLU A 27 -65.31 -44.05 -15.02
CA GLU A 27 -65.66 -42.86 -15.81
C GLU A 27 -64.85 -41.62 -15.35
N GLY A 28 -63.55 -41.80 -15.17
CA GLY A 28 -62.53 -40.80 -14.88
C GLY A 28 -61.29 -41.07 -15.72
N ASP A 29 -61.47 -41.66 -16.91
CA ASP A 29 -60.43 -41.85 -17.91
C ASP A 29 -60.03 -40.47 -18.45
N GLU A 30 -59.07 -39.83 -17.77
CA GLU A 30 -58.28 -38.77 -18.38
C GLU A 30 -57.77 -39.31 -19.72
N SER A 31 -58.20 -38.71 -20.84
CA SER A 31 -57.75 -39.12 -22.17
C SER A 31 -56.22 -39.08 -22.19
N ASN A 32 -55.57 -40.03 -22.87
CA ASN A 32 -54.13 -40.00 -23.10
C ASN A 32 -53.66 -38.62 -23.61
N GLU A 33 -54.51 -37.92 -24.35
CA GLU A 33 -54.29 -36.56 -24.79
C GLU A 33 -54.17 -35.54 -23.63
N ASP A 34 -55.00 -35.64 -22.60
CA ASP A 34 -54.97 -34.75 -21.43
C ASP A 34 -53.73 -34.98 -20.56
N VAL A 35 -53.27 -36.23 -20.45
CA VAL A 35 -52.00 -36.58 -19.81
C VAL A 35 -50.82 -35.93 -20.54
N LEU A 36 -50.79 -36.01 -21.87
CA LEU A 36 -49.75 -35.38 -22.69
C LEU A 36 -49.78 -33.86 -22.58
N ARG A 37 -50.96 -33.23 -22.56
CA ARG A 37 -51.11 -31.77 -22.34
C ARG A 37 -50.57 -31.35 -20.96
N ARG A 38 -50.87 -32.11 -19.91
CA ARG A 38 -50.36 -31.85 -18.55
C ARG A 38 -48.83 -31.96 -18.51
N GLN A 39 -48.26 -33.00 -19.12
CA GLN A 39 -46.82 -33.19 -19.20
C GLN A 39 -46.14 -32.09 -20.01
N LEU A 40 -46.73 -31.65 -21.13
CA LEU A 40 -46.19 -30.55 -21.92
C LEU A 40 -46.14 -29.25 -21.11
N LEU A 41 -47.23 -28.90 -20.42
CA LEU A 41 -47.27 -27.73 -19.54
C LEU A 41 -46.28 -27.83 -18.38
N GLU A 42 -46.09 -29.01 -17.80
CA GLU A 42 -45.08 -29.24 -16.76
C GLU A 42 -43.66 -29.03 -17.30
N LYS A 43 -43.40 -29.51 -18.53
CA LYS A 43 -42.13 -29.31 -19.23
C LYS A 43 -41.89 -27.86 -19.60
N ASP A 44 -42.90 -27.13 -20.06
CA ASP A 44 -42.79 -25.69 -20.34
C ASP A 44 -42.43 -24.90 -19.07
N ARG A 45 -43.11 -25.19 -17.94
CA ARG A 45 -42.78 -24.59 -16.63
C ARG A 45 -41.38 -24.98 -16.14
N GLU A 46 -40.90 -26.17 -16.47
CA GLU A 46 -39.53 -26.60 -16.17
C GLU A 46 -38.52 -25.83 -17.05
N CYS A 47 -38.78 -25.69 -18.34
CA CYS A 47 -37.98 -24.89 -19.26
C CYS A 47 -37.87 -23.43 -18.79
N ASP A 48 -38.99 -22.79 -18.41
CA ASP A 48 -39.01 -21.42 -17.89
C ASP A 48 -38.13 -21.28 -16.63
N ARG A 49 -38.26 -22.23 -15.68
CA ARG A 49 -37.43 -22.25 -14.46
C ARG A 49 -35.94 -22.41 -14.77
N LEU A 50 -35.60 -23.30 -15.71
CA LEU A 50 -34.21 -23.48 -16.13
C LEU A 50 -33.68 -22.22 -16.82
N GLN A 51 -34.48 -21.56 -17.65
CA GLN A 51 -34.09 -20.35 -18.35
C GLN A 51 -33.90 -19.17 -17.39
N MET A 52 -34.77 -19.02 -16.40
CA MET A 52 -34.58 -18.07 -15.29
C MET A 52 -33.26 -18.36 -14.55
N THR A 53 -32.97 -19.63 -14.25
CA THR A 53 -31.74 -20.03 -13.57
C THR A 53 -30.50 -19.73 -14.40
N ILE A 54 -30.52 -20.03 -15.70
CA ILE A 54 -29.43 -19.71 -16.64
C ILE A 54 -29.17 -18.21 -16.66
N THR A 55 -30.23 -17.41 -16.74
CA THR A 55 -30.14 -15.94 -16.79
C THR A 55 -29.56 -15.38 -15.48
N ALA A 56 -29.98 -15.93 -14.34
CA ALA A 56 -29.46 -15.57 -13.03
C ALA A 56 -27.96 -15.91 -12.91
N LEU A 57 -27.55 -17.10 -13.36
CA LEU A 57 -26.15 -17.51 -13.34
C LEU A 57 -25.28 -16.67 -14.30
N GLN A 58 -25.77 -16.34 -15.49
CA GLN A 58 -25.07 -15.45 -16.41
C GLN A 58 -24.88 -14.05 -15.82
N THR A 59 -25.90 -13.52 -15.15
CA THR A 59 -25.82 -12.25 -14.42
C THR A 59 -24.76 -12.31 -13.32
N GLN A 60 -24.73 -13.38 -12.52
CA GLN A 60 -23.71 -13.56 -11.50
C GLN A 60 -22.30 -13.70 -12.09
N LEU A 61 -22.17 -14.38 -13.24
CA LEU A 61 -20.88 -14.53 -13.91
C LEU A 61 -20.36 -13.19 -14.45
N ALA A 62 -21.26 -12.38 -15.03
CA ALA A 62 -20.94 -11.05 -15.55
C ALA A 62 -20.55 -10.05 -14.45
N GLN A 63 -21.04 -10.24 -13.23
CA GLN A 63 -20.67 -9.42 -12.07
C GLN A 63 -19.31 -9.79 -11.47
N ARG A 64 -18.68 -10.91 -11.88
CA ARG A 64 -17.38 -11.28 -11.34
C ARG A 64 -16.29 -10.36 -11.89
N PRO A 65 -15.46 -9.74 -11.03
CA PRO A 65 -14.33 -8.96 -11.50
C PRO A 65 -13.35 -9.84 -12.29
N PRO A 66 -12.64 -9.27 -13.27
CA PRO A 66 -11.65 -10.00 -14.06
C PRO A 66 -10.55 -10.55 -13.15
N ILE A 67 -10.05 -11.75 -13.46
CA ILE A 67 -9.05 -12.44 -12.64
C ILE A 67 -7.76 -11.63 -12.53
N GLU A 68 -7.44 -10.86 -13.57
CA GLU A 68 -6.31 -9.95 -13.63
C GLU A 68 -6.40 -8.86 -12.55
N GLU A 69 -7.60 -8.33 -12.31
CA GLU A 69 -7.83 -7.33 -11.26
C GLU A 69 -7.66 -7.93 -9.87
N VAL A 70 -8.18 -9.14 -9.64
CA VAL A 70 -8.00 -9.85 -8.37
C VAL A 70 -6.52 -10.12 -8.11
N GLN A 71 -5.76 -10.54 -9.13
CA GLN A 71 -4.31 -10.76 -9.01
C GLN A 71 -3.55 -9.47 -8.75
N ARG A 72 -3.94 -8.36 -9.40
CA ARG A 72 -3.35 -7.03 -9.17
C ARG A 72 -3.56 -6.60 -7.72
N LEU A 73 -4.79 -6.69 -7.22
CA LEU A 73 -5.13 -6.36 -5.83
C LEU A 73 -4.36 -7.25 -4.84
N GLN A 74 -4.22 -8.54 -5.15
CA GLN A 74 -3.45 -9.46 -4.31
C GLN A 74 -1.95 -9.08 -4.24
N LYS A 75 -1.36 -8.63 -5.37
CA LYS A 75 0.04 -8.14 -5.39
C LYS A 75 0.19 -6.85 -4.61
N GLU A 76 -0.74 -5.91 -4.78
CA GLU A 76 -0.75 -4.64 -4.06
C GLU A 76 -0.89 -4.85 -2.56
N TYR A 77 -1.80 -5.73 -2.14
CA TYR A 77 -1.95 -6.10 -0.73
C TYR A 77 -0.66 -6.66 -0.13
N LYS A 78 0.01 -7.58 -0.84
CA LYS A 78 1.33 -8.10 -0.41
C LYS A 78 2.39 -7.02 -0.32
N ASN A 79 2.38 -6.07 -1.26
CA ASN A 79 3.32 -4.95 -1.26
C ASN A 79 3.07 -4.01 -0.06
N LEU A 80 1.80 -3.69 0.23
CA LEU A 80 1.43 -2.87 1.39
C LEU A 80 1.80 -3.55 2.71
N ASP A 81 1.61 -4.87 2.82
CA ASP A 81 2.01 -5.65 3.98
C ASP A 81 3.54 -5.58 4.23
N LEU A 82 4.33 -5.68 3.15
CA LEU A 82 5.79 -5.53 3.24
C LEU A 82 6.21 -4.13 3.73
N ILE A 83 5.55 -3.08 3.22
CA ILE A 83 5.80 -1.69 3.65
C ILE A 83 5.41 -1.48 5.12
N LEU A 84 4.26 -2.03 5.53
CA LEU A 84 3.78 -1.95 6.91
C LEU A 84 4.77 -2.60 7.86
N GLN A 85 5.23 -3.83 7.55
CA GLN A 85 6.24 -4.52 8.35
C GLN A 85 7.56 -3.74 8.41
N GLY A 86 8.00 -3.16 7.28
CA GLY A 86 9.19 -2.30 7.25
C GLY A 86 9.06 -1.08 8.16
N THR A 87 7.88 -0.45 8.17
CA THR A 87 7.58 0.73 9.00
C THR A 87 7.53 0.38 10.49
N GLN A 88 6.95 -0.79 10.83
CA GLN A 88 6.92 -1.28 12.21
C GLN A 88 8.33 -1.54 12.75
N ARG A 89 9.18 -2.22 11.97
CA ARG A 89 10.59 -2.45 12.37
C ARG A 89 11.35 -1.14 12.59
N GLU A 90 11.15 -0.14 11.73
CA GLU A 90 11.80 1.16 11.89
C GLU A 90 11.28 1.92 13.12
N ASN A 91 9.98 1.84 13.41
CA ASN A 91 9.41 2.42 14.62
C ASN A 91 9.97 1.76 15.89
N GLU A 92 10.09 0.43 15.92
CA GLU A 92 10.69 -0.31 17.03
C GLU A 92 12.14 0.11 17.26
N LYS A 93 12.92 0.22 16.19
CA LYS A 93 14.31 0.70 16.23
C LYS A 93 14.41 2.13 16.77
N CYS A 94 13.56 3.03 16.29
CA CYS A 94 13.50 4.41 16.77
C CYS A 94 13.18 4.49 18.26
N MET A 95 12.21 3.69 18.73
CA MET A 95 11.87 3.60 20.16
C MET A 95 13.06 3.11 21.00
N ALA A 96 13.78 2.08 20.54
CA ALA A 96 14.97 1.58 21.22
C ALA A 96 16.11 2.62 21.27
N ASP A 97 16.28 3.42 20.21
CA ASP A 97 17.27 4.49 20.18
C ASP A 97 16.91 5.64 21.13
N ILE A 98 15.63 6.00 21.23
CA ILE A 98 15.12 6.97 22.21
C ILE A 98 15.38 6.48 23.64
N GLU A 99 15.12 5.21 23.93
CA GLU A 99 15.37 4.61 25.23
C GLU A 99 16.87 4.61 25.58
N ARG A 100 17.74 4.28 24.61
CA ARG A 100 19.19 4.34 24.79
C ARG A 100 19.67 5.77 25.05
N ALA A 101 19.10 6.76 24.36
CA ALA A 101 19.41 8.18 24.57
C ALA A 101 19.01 8.63 25.99
N LYS A 102 17.78 8.30 26.43
CA LYS A 102 17.31 8.57 27.80
C LYS A 102 18.18 7.91 28.86
N ALA A 103 18.65 6.68 28.62
CA ALA A 103 19.54 5.99 29.54
C ALA A 103 20.89 6.69 29.69
N ARG A 104 21.46 7.19 28.58
CA ARG A 104 22.69 7.98 28.58
C ARG A 104 22.50 9.33 29.27
N GLU A 105 21.41 10.03 28.97
CA GLU A 105 21.04 11.30 29.62
C GLU A 105 20.96 11.12 31.14
N LYS A 106 20.22 10.11 31.61
CA LYS A 106 20.12 9.79 33.04
C LYS A 106 21.46 9.42 33.68
N MET A 107 22.41 8.87 32.93
CA MET A 107 23.77 8.61 33.44
C MET A 107 24.53 9.93 33.63
N LEU A 108 24.48 10.82 32.64
CA LEU A 108 25.12 12.13 32.70
C LEU A 108 24.52 13.01 33.81
N GLU A 109 23.20 13.01 33.96
CA GLU A 109 22.51 13.72 35.05
C GLU A 109 23.00 13.25 36.43
N ARG A 110 23.16 11.94 36.63
CA ARG A 110 23.69 11.40 37.89
C ARG A 110 25.13 11.84 38.15
N GLU A 111 25.98 11.86 37.12
CA GLU A 111 27.36 12.33 37.26
C GLU A 111 27.43 13.83 37.55
N LEU A 112 26.57 14.64 36.94
CA LEU A 112 26.44 16.06 37.24
C LEU A 112 25.99 16.29 38.68
N THR A 113 24.98 15.55 39.14
CA THR A 113 24.55 15.57 40.55
C THR A 113 25.69 15.16 41.48
N ARG A 114 26.47 14.14 41.13
CA ARG A 114 27.61 13.67 41.93
C ARG A 114 28.72 14.72 42.04
N LEU A 115 29.02 15.45 40.97
CA LEU A 115 30.14 16.40 40.92
C LEU A 115 29.78 17.81 41.40
N ALA A 116 28.58 18.30 41.09
CA ALA A 116 28.15 19.68 41.34
C ALA A 116 26.97 19.81 42.31
N GLY A 117 26.48 18.69 42.86
CA GLY A 117 25.34 18.62 43.78
C GLY A 117 23.98 18.61 43.09
N ASP A 118 22.91 18.49 43.88
CA ASP A 118 21.53 18.40 43.36
C ASP A 118 21.10 19.65 42.56
N ASN A 119 21.71 20.80 42.85
CA ASN A 119 21.44 22.08 42.17
C ASN A 119 22.47 22.39 41.07
N TRP A 120 23.04 21.36 40.42
CA TRP A 120 24.07 21.55 39.38
C TRP A 120 23.65 22.51 38.27
N GLN A 121 22.35 22.57 37.92
CA GLN A 121 21.84 23.51 36.93
C GLN A 121 22.01 24.97 37.37
N ALA A 122 21.69 25.29 38.63
CA ALA A 122 21.85 26.62 39.20
C ALA A 122 23.33 26.98 39.40
N ASN A 123 24.14 26.03 39.87
CA ASN A 123 25.57 26.21 40.09
C ASN A 123 26.35 26.45 38.79
N LEU A 124 25.91 25.84 37.68
CA LEU A 124 26.52 26.01 36.36
C LEU A 124 25.85 27.13 35.54
N GLU A 125 24.90 27.87 36.12
CA GLU A 125 24.08 28.89 35.43
C GLU A 125 23.46 28.37 34.12
N ILE A 126 23.19 27.07 34.04
CA ILE A 126 22.55 26.47 32.87
C ILE A 126 21.08 26.86 32.99
N PRO A 127 20.55 27.70 32.07
CA PRO A 127 19.13 28.01 32.10
C PRO A 127 18.41 26.68 32.02
N ALA A 128 17.52 26.41 32.98
CA ALA A 128 16.69 25.20 33.01
C ALA A 128 16.14 25.07 31.60
N SER A 129 16.73 24.17 30.82
CA SER A 129 16.48 24.13 29.38
C SER A 129 15.02 23.79 29.31
N SER A 130 14.20 24.81 29.00
CA SER A 130 12.75 24.73 28.93
C SER A 130 12.51 23.47 28.14
N ALA A 131 12.10 22.40 28.83
CA ALA A 131 12.13 21.04 28.34
C ALA A 131 11.69 21.12 26.90
N MET A 132 12.68 21.05 25.99
CA MET A 132 12.47 21.47 24.61
C MET A 132 11.25 20.70 24.21
N SER A 133 10.21 21.44 23.86
CA SER A 133 8.92 20.87 23.55
C SER A 133 9.18 19.91 22.39
N LEU A 134 9.46 18.65 22.72
CA LEU A 134 9.31 17.48 21.87
C LEU A 134 7.80 17.24 21.74
N ARG A 135 7.04 18.33 21.52
CA ARG A 135 5.83 18.31 20.75
C ARG A 135 6.32 18.02 19.35
N SER A 136 6.21 16.75 18.98
CA SER A 136 5.76 16.32 17.68
C SER A 136 5.20 17.51 16.88
N SER A 137 5.99 18.04 15.95
CA SER A 137 5.49 18.89 14.87
C SER A 137 4.70 18.00 13.90
N SER A 138 3.59 17.45 14.39
CA SER A 138 2.44 17.15 13.55
C SER A 138 1.67 18.45 13.42
N GLY A 139 2.12 19.31 12.50
CA GLY A 139 1.33 20.42 12.00
C GLY A 139 1.91 21.82 12.24
N VAL A 140 2.38 22.42 11.14
CA VAL A 140 2.29 23.86 10.80
C VAL A 140 3.32 24.81 11.44
N SER A 141 4.25 25.23 10.57
CA SER A 141 5.02 26.50 10.52
C SER A 141 6.38 26.59 11.25
N GLY A 142 7.43 26.78 10.42
CA GLY A 142 8.82 27.10 10.76
C GLY A 142 9.77 26.10 10.08
N GLY A 143 10.60 26.41 9.09
CA GLY A 143 11.39 27.62 8.91
C GLY A 143 12.87 27.22 8.85
N LEU A 144 13.34 26.95 7.63
CA LEU A 144 14.73 27.01 7.14
C LEU A 144 15.79 26.00 7.66
N ASN A 145 16.27 25.20 6.71
CA ASN A 145 17.55 24.48 6.65
C ASN A 145 17.57 22.98 6.96
N MET A 146 17.08 22.18 6.01
CA MET A 146 17.94 21.12 5.46
C MET A 146 17.41 20.67 4.11
N LEU A 147 18.17 20.98 3.06
CA LEU A 147 17.97 20.48 1.70
C LEU A 147 18.09 18.95 1.71
N HIS A 148 16.95 18.25 1.67
CA HIS A 148 16.87 16.91 1.08
C HIS A 148 15.72 16.94 0.08
N GLN A 149 16.08 17.17 -1.18
CA GLN A 149 15.22 16.85 -2.32
C GLN A 149 14.98 15.34 -2.33
N ARG A 150 13.87 14.90 -1.76
CA ARG A 150 13.23 13.64 -2.11
C ARG A 150 11.99 13.98 -2.92
N SER A 151 12.13 13.91 -4.25
CA SER A 151 11.03 14.04 -5.20
C SER A 151 10.24 12.73 -5.32
N ASN A 152 8.92 12.90 -5.27
CA ASN A 152 7.86 12.15 -5.95
C ASN A 152 7.46 10.77 -5.40
N THR A 153 6.51 10.78 -4.47
CA THR A 153 5.36 9.87 -4.52
C THR A 153 4.21 10.56 -5.25
N ILE A 154 3.83 9.99 -6.40
CA ILE A 154 2.59 10.28 -7.11
C ILE A 154 1.44 9.76 -6.25
N SER A 155 0.67 10.68 -5.66
CA SER A 155 -0.66 10.38 -5.15
C SER A 155 -1.63 11.40 -5.75
N SER A 156 -2.42 10.94 -6.71
CA SER A 156 -3.53 11.69 -7.29
C SER A 156 -4.67 11.84 -6.27
N PRO A 157 -5.26 13.03 -6.10
CA PRO A 157 -6.57 13.15 -5.47
C PRO A 157 -7.67 13.08 -6.54
N ILE A 158 -8.56 12.09 -6.43
CA ILE A 158 -9.84 12.09 -7.14
C ILE A 158 -10.72 13.16 -6.48
N SER A 159 -11.10 14.15 -7.28
CA SER A 159 -12.00 15.23 -6.90
C SER A 159 -13.44 14.72 -6.82
N PHE A 160 -14.12 14.96 -5.70
CA PHE A 160 -15.57 15.07 -5.65
C PHE A 160 -15.92 16.45 -5.10
N SER A 161 -16.40 17.31 -5.99
CA SER A 161 -16.91 18.64 -5.70
C SER A 161 -18.32 18.53 -5.12
N ILE A 162 -18.49 18.87 -3.84
CA ILE A 162 -19.78 19.25 -3.29
C ILE A 162 -19.65 20.68 -2.77
N ALA A 163 -20.58 21.50 -3.24
CA ALA A 163 -20.73 22.92 -2.98
C ALA A 163 -20.63 23.31 -1.50
N ARG A 164 -20.33 24.60 -1.26
CA ARG A 164 -21.13 25.55 -0.45
C ARG A 164 -20.25 26.61 0.25
N ASN A 165 -20.37 27.85 -0.25
CA ASN A 165 -20.65 29.09 0.50
C ASN A 165 -19.56 30.04 1.09
N HIS A 166 -19.63 31.31 0.62
CA HIS A 166 -19.41 32.65 1.24
C HIS A 166 -17.95 33.16 1.43
N SER A 167 -17.45 34.13 0.64
CA SER A 167 -17.52 35.63 0.75
C SER A 167 -16.49 36.25 1.74
N PRO A 168 -16.09 37.54 1.64
CA PRO A 168 -15.95 38.47 0.50
C PRO A 168 -14.56 39.18 0.47
N THR A 169 -14.21 39.92 -0.60
CA THR A 169 -13.10 40.89 -0.56
C THR A 169 -13.33 42.04 -1.55
N PRO A 170 -12.86 43.27 -1.24
CA PRO A 170 -13.53 44.49 -1.65
C PRO A 170 -12.96 45.16 -2.91
N SER A 171 -13.87 45.92 -3.51
CA SER A 171 -13.73 47.05 -4.42
C SER A 171 -12.36 47.74 -4.53
N LEU A 172 -11.85 47.84 -5.76
CA LEU A 172 -11.14 49.04 -6.21
C LEU A 172 -11.67 49.50 -7.58
N LYS A 173 -11.84 50.82 -7.62
CA LYS A 173 -12.44 51.64 -8.67
C LYS A 173 -11.46 51.93 -9.81
N SER A 174 -12.05 52.43 -10.90
CA SER A 174 -11.46 53.25 -11.98
C SER A 174 -10.76 52.44 -13.08
N ASN A 175 -10.85 52.76 -14.37
CA ASN A 175 -11.32 53.97 -15.02
C ASN A 175 -11.54 53.69 -16.53
N ALA A 176 -12.49 54.41 -17.13
CA ALA A 176 -12.51 54.89 -18.51
C ALA A 176 -12.03 54.00 -19.68
N ILE A 177 -12.99 53.64 -20.52
CA ILE A 177 -12.86 53.31 -21.95
C ILE A 177 -12.34 54.55 -22.72
N PRO A 178 -11.44 54.35 -23.70
CA PRO A 178 -11.61 55.01 -25.00
C PRO A 178 -11.49 54.02 -26.18
N PRO A 179 -11.87 54.44 -27.40
CA PRO A 179 -12.38 53.54 -28.42
C PRO A 179 -11.31 52.91 -29.31
N ARG A 180 -11.71 51.76 -29.85
CA ARG A 180 -11.20 51.08 -31.06
C ARG A 180 -10.57 52.04 -32.08
N SER A 181 -9.27 51.90 -32.29
CA SER A 181 -8.61 52.09 -33.58
C SER A 181 -8.22 50.72 -34.12
N SER A 182 -8.80 50.39 -35.27
CA SER A 182 -8.48 49.24 -36.10
C SER A 182 -7.17 49.49 -36.84
N GLU A 183 -6.07 48.94 -36.36
CA GLU A 183 -4.85 48.76 -37.16
C GLU A 183 -4.52 47.28 -37.23
N SER A 184 -4.58 46.73 -38.45
CA SER A 184 -4.14 45.38 -38.77
C SER A 184 -2.61 45.38 -38.90
N PRO A 185 -1.86 44.58 -38.12
CA PRO A 185 -0.48 44.29 -38.46
C PRO A 185 -0.44 43.12 -39.44
N ALA A 186 0.29 43.32 -40.53
CA ALA A 186 0.57 42.34 -41.57
C ALA A 186 1.22 41.05 -41.01
N PRO A 187 0.92 39.86 -41.56
CA PRO A 187 1.55 38.61 -41.18
C PRO A 187 2.81 38.39 -42.02
N SER A 188 3.98 38.76 -41.50
CA SER A 188 5.23 38.42 -42.18
C SER A 188 6.41 38.30 -41.20
N SER A 189 7.07 37.13 -41.26
CA SER A 189 8.44 36.85 -40.80
C SER A 189 8.76 36.69 -39.30
N SER A 190 7.95 35.96 -38.52
CA SER A 190 8.32 35.58 -37.13
C SER A 190 8.52 34.06 -36.92
N SER A 191 8.34 33.24 -37.95
CA SER A 191 8.34 31.77 -37.85
C SER A 191 9.72 31.15 -37.64
N ALA A 192 10.80 31.77 -38.14
CA ALA A 192 12.15 31.23 -38.02
C ALA A 192 12.73 31.34 -36.59
N ILE A 193 12.42 32.43 -35.87
CA ILE A 193 12.91 32.65 -34.50
C ILE A 193 12.21 31.70 -33.52
N GLN A 194 10.92 31.39 -33.75
CA GLN A 194 10.18 30.43 -32.91
C GLN A 194 10.62 28.97 -33.06
N GLN A 195 11.25 28.59 -34.18
CA GLN A 195 11.74 27.22 -34.37
C GLN A 195 13.04 26.97 -33.61
N GLN A 196 13.97 27.93 -33.59
CA GLN A 196 15.23 27.81 -32.86
C GLN A 196 15.01 27.69 -31.34
N ASP A 197 14.06 28.45 -30.78
CA ASP A 197 13.71 28.36 -29.35
C ASP A 197 13.09 26.99 -28.97
N ARG A 198 12.37 26.35 -29.89
CA ARG A 198 11.78 25.01 -29.64
C ARG A 198 12.84 23.93 -29.64
N GLU A 199 13.75 23.95 -30.61
CA GLU A 199 14.87 23.00 -30.67
C GLU A 199 15.78 23.12 -29.46
N GLN A 200 16.09 24.33 -29.00
CA GLN A 200 16.88 24.53 -27.78
C GLN A 200 16.17 23.99 -26.53
N ARG A 201 14.85 24.18 -26.41
CA ARG A 201 14.07 23.62 -25.29
C ARG A 201 14.02 22.10 -25.32
N GLU A 202 13.95 21.49 -26.50
CA GLU A 202 13.99 20.03 -26.65
C GLU A 202 15.36 19.47 -26.30
N ALA A 203 16.44 20.10 -26.74
CA ALA A 203 17.80 19.74 -26.35
C ALA A 203 18.01 19.86 -24.82
N GLN A 204 17.51 20.93 -24.19
CA GLN A 204 17.53 21.08 -22.74
C GLN A 204 16.73 19.99 -22.01
N ARG A 205 15.56 19.60 -22.55
CA ARG A 205 14.77 18.48 -22.01
C ARG A 205 15.51 17.16 -22.11
N GLN A 206 16.13 16.87 -23.25
CA GLN A 206 16.93 15.65 -23.44
C GLN A 206 18.13 15.62 -22.48
N ALA A 207 18.83 16.75 -22.31
CA ALA A 207 19.91 16.87 -21.34
C ALA A 207 19.44 16.64 -19.90
N ALA A 208 18.27 17.17 -19.53
CA ALA A 208 17.68 16.93 -18.20
C ALA A 208 17.31 15.45 -17.98
N LEU A 209 16.76 14.78 -19.01
CA LEU A 209 16.47 13.34 -18.94
C LEU A 209 17.74 12.50 -18.76
N ALA A 210 18.81 12.83 -19.50
CA ALA A 210 20.10 12.15 -19.35
C ALA A 210 20.69 12.33 -17.94
N GLN A 211 20.57 13.53 -17.36
CA GLN A 211 21.00 13.78 -15.98
C GLN A 211 20.19 12.96 -14.97
N ILE A 212 18.87 12.88 -15.13
CA ILE A 212 18.00 12.05 -14.27
C ILE A 212 18.41 10.58 -14.35
N GLU A 213 18.70 10.08 -15.55
CA GLU A 213 19.14 8.69 -15.75
C GLU A 213 20.51 8.42 -15.09
N GLN A 214 21.45 9.35 -15.18
CA GLN A 214 22.75 9.26 -14.49
C GLN A 214 22.58 9.20 -12.97
N VAL A 215 21.73 10.06 -12.40
CA VAL A 215 21.44 10.06 -10.95
C VAL A 215 20.76 8.74 -10.55
N ARG A 216 19.84 8.23 -11.36
CA ARG A 216 19.18 6.94 -11.12
C ARG A 216 20.17 5.78 -11.08
N MET A 217 21.12 5.73 -12.02
CA MET A 217 22.17 4.72 -12.05
C MET A 217 23.11 4.83 -10.84
N LEU A 218 23.42 6.06 -10.39
CA LEU A 218 24.23 6.27 -9.20
C LEU A 218 23.51 5.78 -7.94
N ILE A 219 22.23 6.11 -7.77
CA ILE A 219 21.42 5.64 -6.63
C ILE A 219 21.37 4.12 -6.61
N LEU A 220 21.07 3.48 -7.74
CA LEU A 220 21.05 2.02 -7.84
C LEU A 220 22.40 1.38 -7.46
N GLY A 221 23.51 1.98 -7.90
CA GLY A 221 24.85 1.52 -7.55
C GLY A 221 25.22 1.78 -6.08
N MET A 222 24.65 2.81 -5.44
CA MET A 222 24.82 3.07 -4.01
C MET A 222 24.00 2.07 -3.17
N ASP A 223 22.76 1.80 -3.57
CA ASP A 223 21.89 0.83 -2.90
C ASP A 223 22.53 -0.57 -2.91
N GLN A 224 23.02 -1.03 -4.07
CA GLN A 224 23.71 -2.32 -4.17
C GLN A 224 24.95 -2.40 -3.25
N LYS A 225 25.71 -1.30 -3.09
CA LYS A 225 26.86 -1.26 -2.19
C LYS A 225 26.45 -1.25 -0.71
N LEU A 226 25.32 -0.64 -0.39
CA LEU A 226 24.77 -0.65 0.97
C LEU A 226 24.28 -2.05 1.34
N ASP A 227 23.54 -2.72 0.45
CA ASP A 227 23.06 -4.10 0.66
C ASP A 227 24.22 -5.06 0.96
N VAL A 228 25.30 -5.00 0.17
CA VAL A 228 26.50 -5.85 0.39
C VAL A 228 27.18 -5.56 1.73
N ARG A 229 27.17 -4.30 2.18
CA ARG A 229 27.73 -3.94 3.49
C ARG A 229 26.83 -4.41 4.63
N GLU A 230 25.51 -4.30 4.46
CA GLU A 230 24.53 -4.79 5.42
C GLU A 230 24.66 -6.30 5.60
N ASP A 231 24.69 -7.07 4.51
CA ASP A 231 24.92 -8.52 4.54
C ASP A 231 26.21 -8.89 5.28
N LYS A 232 27.28 -8.10 5.09
CA LYS A 232 28.56 -8.33 5.76
C LYS A 232 28.48 -8.04 7.26
N LEU A 233 27.80 -6.95 7.64
CA LEU A 233 27.60 -6.59 9.04
C LEU A 233 26.71 -7.61 9.76
N THR A 234 25.63 -8.06 9.13
CA THR A 234 24.74 -9.10 9.64
C THR A 234 25.50 -10.40 9.91
N LYS A 235 26.33 -10.86 8.95
CA LYS A 235 27.19 -12.04 9.15
C LYS A 235 28.22 -11.86 10.28
N MET A 236 28.74 -10.65 10.45
CA MET A 236 29.66 -10.36 11.56
C MET A 236 28.95 -10.38 12.91
N LEU A 237 27.73 -9.84 12.99
CA LEU A 237 26.90 -9.90 14.19
C LEU A 237 26.53 -11.33 14.56
N GLU A 238 26.04 -12.13 13.60
CA GLU A 238 25.72 -13.54 13.83
C GLU A 238 26.92 -14.32 14.38
N ARG A 239 28.12 -14.10 13.81
CA ARG A 239 29.35 -14.72 14.30
C ARG A 239 29.71 -14.28 15.72
N ALA A 240 29.58 -12.99 16.02
CA ALA A 240 29.86 -12.46 17.36
C ALA A 240 28.88 -13.02 18.40
N GLU A 241 27.60 -13.17 18.04
CA GLU A 241 26.57 -13.78 18.90
C GLU A 241 26.82 -15.27 19.12
N GLU A 242 27.26 -16.01 18.10
CA GLU A 242 27.66 -17.41 18.25
C GLU A 242 28.87 -17.57 19.17
N GLU A 243 29.88 -16.71 19.02
CA GLU A 243 31.04 -16.69 19.91
C GLU A 243 30.60 -16.36 21.34
N GLY A 244 29.72 -15.37 21.53
CA GLY A 244 29.11 -15.05 22.83
C GLY A 244 28.41 -16.25 23.48
N ARG A 245 27.54 -16.94 22.74
CA ARG A 245 26.87 -18.17 23.21
C ARG A 245 27.85 -19.29 23.60
N ARG A 246 28.94 -19.45 22.83
CA ARG A 246 30.01 -20.43 23.17
C ARG A 246 30.71 -20.06 24.48
N TYR A 247 31.00 -18.78 24.71
CA TYR A 247 31.59 -18.32 25.96
C TYR A 247 30.65 -18.56 27.14
N GLU A 248 29.37 -18.21 27.02
CA GLU A 248 28.37 -18.43 28.06
C GLU A 248 28.24 -19.92 28.42
N THR A 249 28.25 -20.80 27.40
CA THR A 249 28.19 -22.26 27.62
C THR A 249 29.40 -22.76 28.40
N LYS A 250 30.61 -22.32 28.04
CA LYS A 250 31.84 -22.68 28.77
C LYS A 250 31.87 -22.14 30.19
N VAL A 251 31.36 -20.93 30.39
CA VAL A 251 31.24 -20.33 31.73
C VAL A 251 30.24 -21.12 32.59
N ALA A 252 29.11 -21.52 32.02
CA ALA A 252 28.13 -22.37 32.70
C ALA A 252 28.72 -23.74 33.06
N GLU A 253 29.44 -24.38 32.13
CA GLU A 253 30.13 -25.65 32.36
C GLU A 253 31.17 -25.54 33.48
N ALA A 254 32.04 -24.51 33.45
CA ALA A 254 33.04 -24.28 34.49
C ALA A 254 32.40 -24.07 35.88
N ARG A 255 31.28 -23.36 35.95
CA ARG A 255 30.48 -23.21 37.19
C ARG A 255 29.94 -24.55 37.67
N THR A 256 29.40 -25.39 36.77
CA THR A 256 28.88 -26.71 37.14
C THR A 256 29.98 -27.69 37.54
N ALA A 257 31.18 -27.56 36.98
CA ALA A 257 32.34 -28.40 37.29
C ALA A 257 33.00 -28.04 38.63
N GLY A 258 32.51 -27.04 39.37
CA GLY A 258 33.06 -26.65 40.68
C GLY A 258 34.43 -25.98 40.61
N VAL A 259 34.87 -25.57 39.42
CA VAL A 259 36.17 -24.91 39.23
C VAL A 259 35.98 -23.40 39.42
N GLY A 260 35.87 -22.96 40.68
CA GLY A 260 36.19 -21.58 41.06
C GLY A 260 35.08 -20.81 41.76
N LEU A 261 35.09 -20.86 43.09
CA LEU A 261 35.16 -19.69 43.99
C LEU A 261 35.36 -20.16 45.45
N GLU A 262 36.44 -20.89 45.69
CA GLU A 262 37.11 -20.86 47.01
C GLU A 262 38.39 -20.03 46.86
N ALA A 263 38.24 -18.71 46.91
CA ALA A 263 39.38 -17.80 47.08
C ALA A 263 38.88 -16.52 47.74
N GLY A 264 39.08 -16.43 49.07
CA GLY A 264 38.96 -15.18 49.84
C GLY A 264 38.05 -15.30 51.06
N SER A 265 38.60 -15.85 52.15
CA SER A 265 38.17 -15.58 53.52
C SER A 265 38.28 -14.11 53.89
#